data_AF-A0A0R3ISN8-F1
#
_entry.id   AF-A0A0R3ISN8-F1
#
_cell.length_a   1.000
_cell.length_b   1.000
_cell.length_c   1.000
_cell.angle_alpha   90.00
_cell.angle_beta   90.00
_cell.angle_gamma   90.00
#
_symmetry.space_group_name_H-M   'P 1'
#
loop_
_entity.id
_entity.type
_entity.pdbx_description
1 polymer ?
#
loop_
_entity_poly.entity_id
_entity_poly.type
_entity_poly.pdbx_seq_one_letter_code
_entity_poly.pdbx_strand_id
1 'polypeptide(L)'
;MQIVRVMVLVCFLPVLLYRIRRVVRYPTSIPAIAVTAFGVSVWFWMLLFTDWVWAVMPPYMHAVSIGGWATVWMAACLQIFVIGISGDASQVWIRRGLRVTLVVTGLVLVVVAIAVSRSRMLAASADIRTLTNVLLDGGDRGATFAALVSNGFLVLVLLQLAWVGLRHADRSPVGVGLGLLAAAALLQLVAITMGGVLRPLSGGAQIGGDYGPLLQILPGCVGAVLMVVGFSWPPVVLRIQARRNERRLRPLHDEFVRLFPQLFPPMESRICLSDRVFERGAHIQDGLTLLAQSNQVPLQTDALVPQDESGRALAVANWVVGQSVSEFSSEWLHAPVGLSDEVWVLAIADAYRHRVETWVGPEEKVCVSR
;
A
#
# COMPACT_ATOMS: atom_id res chain seq x y z
N MET A 1 23.32 5.54 -16.51
CA MET A 1 22.92 5.60 -15.08
C MET A 1 22.29 6.94 -14.70
N GLN A 2 22.92 8.08 -14.97
CA GLN A 2 22.40 9.39 -14.57
C GLN A 2 21.05 9.76 -15.22
N ILE A 3 20.90 9.53 -16.54
CA ILE A 3 19.63 9.75 -17.25
C ILE A 3 18.49 8.92 -16.63
N VAL A 4 18.74 7.64 -16.35
CA VAL A 4 17.77 6.75 -15.70
C VAL A 4 17.39 7.26 -14.31
N ARG A 5 18.37 7.70 -13.51
CA ARG A 5 18.14 8.27 -12.18
C ARG A 5 17.26 9.52 -12.24
N VAL A 6 17.56 10.44 -13.16
CA VAL A 6 16.76 11.66 -13.36
C VAL A 6 15.34 11.32 -13.82
N MET A 7 15.19 10.40 -14.77
CA MET A 7 13.87 9.94 -15.22
C MET A 7 13.03 9.39 -14.05
N VAL A 8 13.63 8.52 -13.22
CA VAL A 8 12.93 7.95 -12.06
C VAL A 8 12.58 9.05 -11.06
N LEU A 9 13.47 10.01 -10.76
CA LEU A 9 13.16 11.14 -9.86
C LEU A 9 11.95 11.95 -10.36
N VAL A 10 11.93 12.30 -11.64
CA VAL A 10 10.85 13.08 -12.25
C VAL A 10 9.53 12.29 -12.24
N CYS A 11 9.56 11.01 -12.58
CA CYS A 11 8.37 10.15 -12.59
C CYS A 11 7.81 9.90 -11.18
N PHE A 12 8.65 9.78 -10.15
CA PHE A 12 8.21 9.52 -8.77
C PHE A 12 7.75 10.79 -8.04
N LEU A 13 8.19 11.97 -8.45
CA LEU A 13 7.86 13.23 -7.78
C LEU A 13 6.33 13.48 -7.67
N PRO A 14 5.51 13.34 -8.75
CA PRO A 14 4.06 13.51 -8.65
C PRO A 14 3.41 12.53 -7.66
N VAL A 15 3.90 11.28 -7.61
CA VAL A 15 3.38 10.25 -6.71
C VAL A 15 3.68 10.60 -5.25
N LEU A 16 4.88 11.11 -4.98
CA LEU A 16 5.28 11.55 -3.64
C LEU A 16 4.50 12.78 -3.20
N LEU A 17 4.38 13.79 -4.05
CA LEU A 17 3.60 15.00 -3.75
C LEU A 17 2.14 14.66 -3.46
N TYR A 18 1.55 13.76 -4.25
CA TYR A 18 0.20 13.26 -4.00
C TYR A 18 0.10 12.55 -2.64
N ARG A 19 1.06 11.66 -2.32
CA ARG A 19 1.06 10.95 -1.03
C ARG A 19 1.26 11.88 0.16
N ILE A 20 2.19 12.83 0.09
CA ILE A 20 2.42 13.84 1.14
C ILE A 20 1.14 14.65 1.36
N ARG A 21 0.54 15.17 0.28
CA ARG A 21 -0.71 15.91 0.34
C ARG A 21 -1.83 15.08 0.98
N ARG A 22 -1.89 13.78 0.70
CA ARG A 22 -2.89 12.88 1.29
C ARG A 22 -2.68 12.68 2.79
N VAL A 23 -1.44 12.44 3.22
CA VAL A 23 -1.07 12.28 4.64
C VAL A 23 -1.33 13.56 5.44
N VAL A 24 -1.07 14.73 4.85
CA VAL A 24 -1.32 16.02 5.52
C VAL A 24 -2.81 16.32 5.64
N ARG A 25 -3.63 15.95 4.65
CA ARG A 25 -5.06 16.27 4.64
C ARG A 25 -5.94 15.32 5.43
N TYR A 26 -5.54 14.07 5.60
CA TYR A 26 -6.33 13.05 6.26
C TYR A 26 -5.50 12.39 7.36
N PRO A 27 -6.05 12.17 8.57
CA PRO A 27 -5.35 11.44 9.62
C PRO A 27 -5.09 10.01 9.14
N THR A 28 -3.85 9.75 8.68
CA THR A 28 -3.45 8.43 8.17
C THR A 28 -2.80 7.59 9.26
N SER A 29 -2.91 6.27 9.13
CA SER A 29 -2.26 5.31 10.03
C SER A 29 -0.73 5.49 10.07
N ILE A 30 -0.11 5.11 11.20
CA ILE A 30 1.35 5.19 11.40
C ILE A 30 2.15 4.49 10.28
N PRO A 31 1.76 3.28 9.80
CA PRO A 31 2.39 2.67 8.63
C PRO A 31 2.38 3.54 7.37
N ALA A 32 1.28 4.25 7.11
CA ALA A 32 1.18 5.09 5.92
C ALA A 32 2.14 6.30 5.99
N ILE A 33 2.31 6.88 7.18
CA ILE A 33 3.30 7.93 7.45
C ILE A 33 4.72 7.37 7.28
N ALA A 34 4.99 6.18 7.81
CA ALA A 34 6.30 5.54 7.69
C ALA A 34 6.71 5.26 6.24
N VAL A 35 5.78 4.73 5.43
CA VAL A 35 6.01 4.46 3.99
C VAL A 35 6.21 5.75 3.20
N THR A 36 5.49 6.82 3.55
CA THR A 36 5.69 8.12 2.92
C THR A 36 7.02 8.74 3.29
N ALA A 37 7.41 8.69 4.57
CA ALA A 37 8.73 9.11 5.02
C ALA A 37 9.85 8.31 4.34
N PHE A 38 9.68 6.98 4.21
CA PHE A 38 10.60 6.12 3.47
C PHE A 38 10.73 6.55 2.00
N GLY A 39 9.60 6.71 1.29
CA GLY A 39 9.60 7.12 -0.12
C GLY A 39 10.22 8.49 -0.34
N VAL A 40 9.92 9.47 0.53
CA VAL A 40 10.55 10.80 0.49
C VAL A 40 12.05 10.71 0.73
N SER A 41 12.47 9.89 1.69
CA SER A 41 13.88 9.68 2.01
C SER A 41 14.62 9.06 0.81
N VAL A 42 14.08 7.98 0.23
CA VAL A 42 14.67 7.33 -0.96
C VAL A 42 14.80 8.33 -2.11
N TRP A 43 13.77 9.13 -2.37
CA TRP A 43 13.80 10.14 -3.43
C TRP A 43 14.84 11.22 -3.16
N PHE A 44 14.91 11.73 -1.92
CA PHE A 44 15.88 12.74 -1.53
C PHE A 44 17.32 12.21 -1.65
N TRP A 45 17.59 11.01 -1.16
CA TRP A 45 18.92 10.38 -1.28
C TRP A 45 19.28 10.11 -2.74
N MET A 46 18.32 9.67 -3.55
CA MET A 46 18.51 9.48 -4.99
C MET A 46 18.83 10.79 -5.71
N LEU A 47 18.23 11.91 -5.30
CA LEU A 47 18.59 13.24 -5.77
C LEU A 47 20.03 13.60 -5.36
N LEU A 48 20.37 13.43 -4.08
CA LEU A 48 21.71 13.74 -3.54
C LEU A 48 22.83 12.99 -4.26
N PHE A 49 22.60 11.72 -4.62
CA PHE A 49 23.61 10.94 -5.33
C PHE A 49 23.82 11.37 -6.79
N THR A 50 23.00 12.27 -7.35
CA THR A 50 23.14 12.72 -8.74
C THR A 50 24.36 13.62 -8.91
N ASP A 51 25.16 13.38 -9.96
CA ASP A 51 26.51 13.95 -10.11
C ASP A 51 26.57 15.48 -9.96
N TRP A 52 25.57 16.23 -10.44
CA TRP A 52 25.52 17.69 -10.30
C TRP A 52 25.17 18.16 -8.88
N VAL A 53 24.29 17.45 -8.18
CA VAL A 53 23.98 17.72 -6.76
C VAL A 53 25.18 17.33 -5.89
N TRP A 54 25.78 16.18 -6.21
CA TRP A 54 26.97 15.68 -5.55
C TRP A 54 28.14 16.67 -5.67
N ALA A 55 28.42 17.19 -6.86
CA ALA A 55 29.54 18.12 -7.08
C ALA A 55 29.43 19.44 -6.30
N VAL A 56 28.20 19.89 -5.99
CA VAL A 56 27.95 21.14 -5.25
C VAL A 56 27.94 20.92 -3.73
N MET A 57 27.78 19.67 -3.28
CA MET A 57 27.71 19.36 -1.86
C MET A 57 29.07 19.51 -1.16
N PRO A 58 29.09 20.00 0.09
CA PRO A 58 30.30 20.02 0.90
C PRO A 58 30.86 18.61 1.16
N PRO A 59 32.19 18.45 1.31
CA PRO A 59 32.83 17.15 1.56
C PRO A 59 32.31 16.41 2.79
N TYR A 60 31.91 17.13 3.84
CA TYR A 60 31.31 16.52 5.03
C TYR A 60 29.96 15.85 4.72
N MET A 61 29.17 16.40 3.79
CA MET A 61 27.91 15.79 3.36
C MET A 61 28.17 14.52 2.57
N HIS A 62 29.23 14.47 1.75
CA HIS A 62 29.63 13.26 1.02
C HIS A 62 29.97 12.12 1.98
N ALA A 63 30.85 12.41 2.95
CA ALA A 63 31.32 11.45 3.93
C ALA A 63 30.15 10.86 4.74
N VAL A 64 29.22 11.71 5.18
CA VAL A 64 28.09 11.30 6.01
C VAL A 64 27.03 10.54 5.19
N SER A 65 26.75 10.97 3.95
CA SER A 65 25.77 10.33 3.08
C SER A 65 26.18 8.91 2.69
N ILE A 66 27.45 8.73 2.30
CA ILE A 66 28.00 7.42 1.94
C ILE A 66 28.34 6.59 3.19
N GLY A 67 28.68 7.24 4.29
CA GLY A 67 29.04 6.59 5.56
C GLY A 67 27.90 5.86 6.27
N GLY A 68 26.68 5.89 5.73
CA GLY A 68 25.57 5.03 6.19
C GLY A 68 24.38 5.77 6.77
N TRP A 69 24.36 7.11 6.80
CA TRP A 69 23.17 7.85 7.26
C TRP A 69 21.92 7.53 6.45
N ALA A 70 22.05 7.44 5.12
CA ALA A 70 20.95 7.07 4.25
C ALA A 70 20.38 5.69 4.64
N THR A 71 21.27 4.71 4.84
CA THR A 71 20.95 3.34 5.26
C THR A 71 20.21 3.30 6.60
N VAL A 72 20.74 4.00 7.62
CA VAL A 72 20.16 4.03 8.97
C VAL A 72 18.79 4.71 8.96
N TRP A 73 18.64 5.79 8.20
CA TRP A 73 17.37 6.52 8.10
C TRP A 73 16.29 5.70 7.38
N MET A 74 16.65 5.02 6.29
CA MET A 74 15.76 4.10 5.58
C MET A 74 15.35 2.94 6.47
N ALA A 75 16.29 2.35 7.21
CA ALA A 75 16.02 1.29 8.19
C ALA A 75 15.06 1.77 9.29
N ALA A 76 15.24 2.99 9.81
CA ALA A 76 14.34 3.55 10.82
C ALA A 76 12.89 3.68 10.31
N CYS A 77 12.71 4.15 9.07
CA CYS A 77 11.39 4.25 8.46
C CYS A 77 10.73 2.87 8.29
N LEU A 78 11.50 1.87 7.84
CA LEU A 78 11.03 0.48 7.75
C LEU A 78 10.68 -0.10 9.12
N GLN A 79 11.48 0.18 10.15
CA GLN A 79 11.23 -0.28 11.51
C GLN A 79 9.93 0.30 12.07
N ILE A 80 9.68 1.60 11.85
CA ILE A 80 8.43 2.26 12.23
C ILE A 80 7.25 1.62 11.49
N PHE A 81 7.42 1.29 10.21
CA PHE A 81 6.40 0.56 9.44
C PHE A 81 6.11 -0.81 10.04
N VAL A 82 7.13 -1.61 10.38
CA VAL A 82 7.00 -2.93 11.00
C VAL A 82 6.24 -2.86 12.32
N ILE A 83 6.57 -1.89 13.18
CA ILE A 83 5.85 -1.67 14.44
C ILE A 83 4.39 -1.32 14.18
N GLY A 84 4.11 -0.48 13.19
CA GLY A 84 2.76 -0.04 12.87
C GLY A 84 1.86 -1.13 12.27
N ILE A 85 2.41 -2.13 11.57
CA ILE A 85 1.64 -3.26 11.02
C ILE A 85 1.44 -4.40 12.03
N SER A 86 2.17 -4.40 13.13
CA SER A 86 2.05 -5.38 14.21
C SER A 86 0.74 -5.10 14.99
N GLY A 87 -0.38 -5.49 14.40
CA GLY A 87 -1.75 -5.09 14.79
C GLY A 87 -2.24 -5.53 16.17
N ASP A 88 -1.49 -6.38 16.87
CA ASP A 88 -1.84 -6.89 18.20
C ASP A 88 -1.39 -5.97 19.35
N ALA A 89 -0.65 -4.90 19.04
CA ALA A 89 -0.08 -4.01 20.04
C ALA A 89 -1.06 -2.89 20.43
N SER A 90 -1.37 -2.76 21.72
CA SER A 90 -2.14 -1.61 22.22
C SER A 90 -1.45 -0.27 21.86
N GLN A 91 -2.22 0.82 21.76
CA GLN A 91 -1.66 2.13 21.40
C GLN A 91 -0.47 2.56 22.28
N VAL A 92 -0.45 2.13 23.54
CA VAL A 92 0.66 2.39 24.48
C VAL A 92 1.94 1.67 24.02
N TRP A 93 1.84 0.41 23.61
CA TRP A 93 2.97 -0.36 23.07
C TRP A 93 3.49 0.23 21.77
N ILE A 94 2.60 0.67 20.88
CA ILE A 94 3.01 1.34 19.63
C ILE A 94 3.80 2.63 19.94
N ARG A 95 3.31 3.49 20.84
CA ARG A 95 4.03 4.72 21.24
C ARG A 95 5.37 4.44 21.92
N ARG A 96 5.46 3.36 22.70
CA ARG A 96 6.73 2.93 23.32
C ARG A 96 7.71 2.41 22.27
N GLY A 97 7.25 1.56 21.36
CA GLY A 97 8.04 1.05 20.25
C GLY A 97 8.60 2.18 19.38
N LEU A 98 7.77 3.14 19.00
CA LEU A 98 8.19 4.35 18.27
C LEU A 98 9.30 5.12 18.99
N ARG A 99 9.13 5.38 20.30
CA ARG A 99 10.15 6.09 21.08
C ARG A 99 11.47 5.32 21.14
N VAL A 100 11.42 4.01 21.37
CA VAL A 100 12.61 3.15 21.40
C VAL A 100 13.30 3.15 20.04
N THR A 101 12.57 3.01 18.94
CA THR A 101 13.14 3.07 17.60
C THR A 101 13.82 4.41 17.33
N LEU A 102 13.19 5.53 17.64
CA LEU A 102 13.79 6.86 17.46
C LEU A 102 15.08 7.03 18.28
N VAL A 103 15.08 6.58 19.54
CA VAL A 103 16.28 6.64 20.40
C VAL A 103 17.40 5.77 19.83
N VAL A 104 17.10 4.52 19.46
CA VAL A 104 18.09 3.60 18.89
C VAL A 104 18.63 4.13 17.58
N THR A 105 17.78 4.63 16.68
CA THR A 105 18.20 5.27 15.43
C THR A 105 19.11 6.47 15.69
N GLY A 106 18.77 7.33 16.66
CA GLY A 106 19.62 8.46 17.05
C GLY A 106 21.00 8.01 17.54
N LEU A 107 21.06 6.98 18.39
CA LEU A 107 22.32 6.42 18.87
C LEU A 107 23.16 5.83 17.72
N VAL A 108 22.53 5.07 16.81
CA VAL A 108 23.21 4.49 15.64
C VAL A 108 23.75 5.59 14.73
N LEU A 109 22.98 6.66 14.47
CA LEU A 109 23.44 7.80 13.67
C LEU A 109 24.64 8.52 14.31
N VAL A 110 24.63 8.68 15.64
CA VAL A 110 25.77 9.27 16.38
C VAL A 110 27.01 8.39 16.26
N VAL A 111 26.88 7.08 16.45
CA VAL A 111 28.00 6.12 16.31
C VAL A 111 28.56 6.16 14.89
N VAL A 112 27.69 6.16 13.87
CA VAL A 112 28.09 6.27 12.46
C VAL A 112 28.79 7.60 12.19
N ALA A 113 28.25 8.73 12.69
CA ALA A 113 28.86 10.04 12.50
C ALA A 113 30.26 10.12 13.14
N ILE A 114 30.44 9.56 14.34
CA ILE A 114 31.75 9.48 15.00
C ILE A 114 32.71 8.63 14.17
N ALA A 115 32.27 7.47 13.68
CA ALA A 115 33.09 6.58 12.86
C ALA A 115 33.53 7.24 11.54
N VAL A 116 32.61 7.94 10.87
CA VAL A 116 32.89 8.71 9.64
C VAL A 116 33.85 9.86 9.92
N SER A 117 33.68 10.60 11.01
CA SER A 117 34.58 11.72 11.36
C SER A 117 36.03 11.29 11.62
N ARG A 118 36.25 10.02 11.97
CA ARG A 118 37.58 9.43 12.16
C ARG A 118 38.20 8.93 10.85
N SER A 119 37.42 8.84 9.77
CA SER A 119 37.89 8.41 8.46
C SER A 119 38.53 9.56 7.69
N ARG A 120 39.80 9.40 7.34
CA ARG A 120 40.52 10.39 6.52
C ARG A 120 40.17 10.28 5.04
N MET A 121 39.81 9.07 4.57
CA MET A 121 39.50 8.82 3.16
C MET A 121 38.10 9.30 2.75
N LEU A 122 37.11 9.15 3.63
CA LEU A 122 35.75 9.63 3.38
C LEU A 122 35.68 11.16 3.34
N ALA A 123 36.55 11.86 4.07
CA ALA A 123 36.59 13.31 4.12
C ALA A 123 37.37 13.97 2.95
N ALA A 124 38.24 13.21 2.28
CA ALA A 124 39.18 13.75 1.29
C ALA A 124 38.79 13.49 -0.17
N SER A 125 37.93 12.51 -0.45
CA SER A 125 37.57 12.12 -1.82
C SER A 125 36.28 12.79 -2.31
N ALA A 126 36.32 13.39 -3.50
CA ALA A 126 35.17 14.08 -4.11
C ALA A 126 34.35 13.17 -5.05
N ASP A 127 34.94 12.08 -5.57
CA ASP A 127 34.28 11.21 -6.55
C ASP A 127 33.54 10.04 -5.89
N ILE A 128 32.22 9.97 -6.13
CA ILE A 128 31.28 8.97 -5.62
C ILE A 128 31.73 7.52 -5.87
N ARG A 129 32.32 7.23 -7.05
CA ARG A 129 32.74 5.86 -7.39
C ARG A 129 33.96 5.44 -6.59
N THR A 130 34.94 6.33 -6.47
CA THR A 130 36.12 6.09 -5.64
C THR A 130 35.75 5.89 -4.18
N LEU A 131 34.84 6.71 -3.65
CA LEU A 131 34.37 6.64 -2.27
C LEU A 131 33.61 5.33 -1.99
N THR A 132 32.78 4.89 -2.94
CA THR A 132 32.04 3.62 -2.85
C THR A 132 32.98 2.41 -2.89
N ASN A 133 33.98 2.43 -3.78
CA ASN A 133 34.96 1.33 -3.85
C ASN A 133 35.83 1.27 -2.60
N VAL A 134 36.31 2.40 -2.09
CA VAL A 134 37.09 2.46 -0.84
C VAL A 134 36.28 1.94 0.36
N LEU A 135 34.98 2.26 0.41
CA LEU A 135 34.08 1.74 1.44
C LEU A 135 33.86 0.23 1.33
N LEU A 136 33.66 -0.27 0.10
CA LEU A 136 33.40 -1.68 -0.17
C LEU A 136 34.65 -2.56 -0.02
N ASP A 137 35.82 -2.03 -0.34
CA ASP A 137 37.08 -2.77 -0.33
C ASP A 137 37.82 -2.64 1.03
N GLY A 138 37.23 -1.92 1.99
CA GLY A 138 37.69 -1.91 3.39
C GLY A 138 38.96 -1.10 3.65
N GLY A 139 39.27 -0.12 2.81
CA GLY A 139 40.53 0.64 2.85
C GLY A 139 40.73 1.53 4.10
N ASP A 140 39.66 1.85 4.84
CA ASP A 140 39.71 2.69 6.05
C ASP A 140 38.87 2.08 7.19
N ARG A 141 39.49 1.87 8.36
CA ARG A 141 38.84 1.29 9.55
C ARG A 141 37.61 2.08 10.00
N GLY A 142 37.63 3.41 9.89
CA GLY A 142 36.49 4.25 10.26
C GLY A 142 35.30 4.03 9.32
N ALA A 143 35.57 3.93 8.03
CA ALA A 143 34.58 3.70 6.99
C ALA A 143 33.98 2.28 7.08
N THR A 144 34.83 1.26 7.28
CA THR A 144 34.39 -0.13 7.46
C THR A 144 33.51 -0.28 8.70
N PHE A 145 33.88 0.35 9.83
CA PHE A 145 33.08 0.31 11.05
C PHE A 145 31.72 1.01 10.87
N ALA A 146 31.70 2.17 10.22
CA ALA A 146 30.45 2.89 9.90
C ALA A 146 29.52 2.04 9.01
N ALA A 147 30.07 1.42 7.96
CA ALA A 147 29.34 0.52 7.08
C ALA A 147 28.78 -0.68 7.85
N LEU A 148 29.58 -1.35 8.67
CA LEU A 148 29.13 -2.51 9.48
C LEU A 148 28.00 -2.15 10.43
N VAL A 149 28.10 -1.03 11.15
CA VAL A 149 27.06 -0.59 12.10
C VAL A 149 25.76 -0.25 11.36
N SER A 150 25.84 0.50 10.26
CA SER A 150 24.68 0.90 9.46
C SER A 150 23.99 -0.29 8.78
N ASN A 151 24.76 -1.18 8.16
CA ASN A 151 24.26 -2.37 7.47
C ASN A 151 23.75 -3.41 8.48
N GLY A 152 24.41 -3.57 9.63
CA GLY A 152 23.94 -4.44 10.71
C GLY A 152 22.59 -4.00 11.26
N PHE A 153 22.39 -2.70 11.47
CA PHE A 153 21.09 -2.15 11.85
C PHE A 153 20.02 -2.45 10.78
N LEU A 154 20.33 -2.21 9.50
CA LEU A 154 19.40 -2.50 8.41
C LEU A 154 19.07 -4.00 8.31
N VAL A 155 20.05 -4.89 8.47
CA VAL A 155 19.86 -6.36 8.49
C VAL A 155 18.86 -6.77 9.57
N LEU A 156 18.98 -6.23 10.78
CA LEU A 156 18.03 -6.52 11.85
C LEU A 156 16.60 -6.07 11.50
N VAL A 157 16.46 -4.87 10.93
CA VAL A 157 15.15 -4.35 10.49
C VAL A 157 14.56 -5.22 9.36
N LEU A 158 15.38 -5.62 8.39
CA LEU A 158 14.92 -6.48 7.28
C LEU A 158 14.51 -7.86 7.76
N LEU A 159 15.21 -8.45 8.74
CA LEU A 159 14.81 -9.70 9.37
C LEU A 159 13.44 -9.56 10.06
N GLN A 160 13.21 -8.47 10.78
CA GLN A 160 11.92 -8.20 11.41
C GLN A 160 10.82 -7.98 10.37
N LEU A 161 11.10 -7.24 9.30
CA LEU A 161 10.15 -7.04 8.19
C LEU A 161 9.81 -8.37 7.50
N ALA A 162 10.81 -9.22 7.23
CA ALA A 162 10.60 -10.53 6.64
C ALA A 162 9.74 -11.42 7.55
N TRP A 163 10.06 -11.46 8.85
CA TRP A 163 9.30 -12.22 9.84
C TRP A 163 7.83 -11.76 9.94
N VAL A 164 7.61 -10.46 10.16
CA VAL A 164 6.25 -9.90 10.32
C VAL A 164 5.47 -9.99 9.01
N GLY A 165 6.10 -9.69 7.88
CA GLY A 165 5.47 -9.77 6.57
C GLY A 165 5.05 -11.18 6.19
N LEU A 166 5.87 -12.20 6.51
CA LEU A 166 5.52 -13.61 6.27
C LEU A 166 4.38 -14.08 7.19
N ARG A 167 4.36 -13.63 8.45
CA ARG A 167 3.30 -13.99 9.42
C ARG A 167 1.93 -13.43 9.04
N HIS A 168 1.88 -12.28 8.36
CA HIS A 168 0.65 -11.59 7.96
C HIS A 168 0.37 -11.70 6.44
N ALA A 169 1.04 -12.64 5.77
CA ALA A 169 0.86 -12.86 4.34
C ALA A 169 -0.42 -13.66 4.07
N ASP A 170 -1.51 -12.95 3.79
CA ASP A 170 -2.80 -13.54 3.44
C ASP A 170 -3.22 -13.24 1.99
N ARG A 171 -4.33 -13.86 1.55
CA ARG A 171 -4.93 -13.62 0.22
C ARG A 171 -5.55 -12.22 0.06
N SER A 172 -5.62 -11.42 1.12
CA SER A 172 -6.11 -10.05 1.04
C SER A 172 -5.13 -9.17 0.23
N PRO A 173 -5.58 -8.07 -0.39
CA PRO A 173 -4.68 -7.15 -1.10
C PRO A 173 -3.54 -6.63 -0.21
N VAL A 174 -3.82 -6.41 1.08
CA VAL A 174 -2.81 -6.00 2.07
C VAL A 174 -1.84 -7.13 2.36
N GLY A 175 -2.34 -8.36 2.57
CA GLY A 175 -1.53 -9.55 2.84
C GLY A 175 -0.56 -9.89 1.70
N VAL A 176 -1.03 -9.80 0.45
CA VAL A 176 -0.16 -9.97 -0.74
C VAL A 176 0.93 -8.89 -0.78
N GLY A 177 0.57 -7.64 -0.48
CA GLY A 177 1.55 -6.54 -0.38
C GLY A 177 2.62 -6.80 0.69
N LEU A 178 2.23 -7.29 1.86
CA LEU A 178 3.14 -7.67 2.95
C LEU A 178 4.02 -8.87 2.58
N GLY A 179 3.47 -9.88 1.91
CA GLY A 179 4.23 -11.01 1.40
C GLY A 179 5.30 -10.61 0.37
N LEU A 180 4.97 -9.68 -0.55
CA LEU A 180 5.94 -9.10 -1.48
C LEU A 180 7.04 -8.32 -0.77
N LEU A 181 6.69 -7.56 0.29
CA LEU A 181 7.67 -6.86 1.12
C LEU A 181 8.58 -7.83 1.89
N ALA A 182 8.05 -8.96 2.37
CA ALA A 182 8.85 -9.99 3.02
C ALA A 182 9.84 -10.64 2.04
N ALA A 183 9.37 -11.01 0.83
CA ALA A 183 10.23 -11.54 -0.22
C ALA A 183 11.32 -10.53 -0.64
N ALA A 184 10.96 -9.25 -0.77
CA ALA A 184 11.90 -8.17 -1.01
C ALA A 184 12.98 -8.11 0.09
N ALA A 185 12.56 -8.12 1.35
CA ALA A 185 13.45 -8.04 2.50
C ALA A 185 14.46 -9.19 2.54
N LEU A 186 14.03 -10.42 2.21
CA LEU A 186 14.92 -11.58 2.12
C LEU A 186 15.97 -11.42 1.01
N LEU A 187 15.58 -10.96 -0.18
CA LEU A 187 16.52 -10.73 -1.28
C LEU A 187 17.51 -9.60 -0.96
N GLN A 188 17.04 -8.53 -0.31
CA GLN A 188 17.87 -7.43 0.15
C GLN A 188 18.83 -7.86 1.26
N LEU A 189 18.40 -8.74 2.16
CA LEU A 189 19.25 -9.33 3.20
C LEU A 189 20.46 -10.05 2.57
N VAL A 190 20.23 -10.84 1.51
CA VAL A 190 21.31 -11.53 0.78
C VAL A 190 22.27 -10.51 0.15
N ALA A 191 21.74 -9.50 -0.55
CA ALA A 191 22.57 -8.47 -1.19
C ALA A 191 23.41 -7.67 -0.17
N ILE A 192 22.81 -7.28 0.97
CA ILE A 192 23.46 -6.44 1.99
C ILE A 192 24.47 -7.25 2.81
N THR A 193 24.18 -8.51 3.15
CA THR A 193 25.13 -9.35 3.87
C THR A 193 26.36 -9.66 3.01
N MET A 194 26.16 -10.03 1.74
CA MET A 194 27.27 -10.30 0.81
C MET A 194 28.06 -9.04 0.46
N GLY A 195 27.39 -7.95 0.06
CA GLY A 195 28.05 -6.74 -0.43
C GLY A 195 28.43 -5.71 0.64
N GLY A 196 27.63 -5.58 1.69
CA GLY A 196 27.76 -4.51 2.70
C GLY A 196 28.41 -4.94 4.01
N VAL A 197 28.47 -6.25 4.31
CA VAL A 197 29.08 -6.78 5.55
C VAL A 197 30.30 -7.62 5.22
N LEU A 198 30.15 -8.64 4.38
CA LEU A 198 31.21 -9.60 4.12
C LEU A 198 32.33 -9.03 3.23
N ARG A 199 32.00 -8.27 2.18
CA ARG A 199 33.01 -7.69 1.26
C ARG A 199 33.95 -6.66 1.93
N PRO A 200 33.47 -5.73 2.78
CA PRO A 200 34.38 -4.85 3.53
C PRO A 200 35.26 -5.61 4.52
N LEU A 201 34.77 -6.69 5.12
CA LEU A 201 35.54 -7.53 6.03
C LEU A 201 36.60 -8.37 5.32
N SER A 202 36.37 -8.75 4.06
CA SER A 202 37.32 -9.51 3.24
C SER A 202 38.35 -8.63 2.53
N GLY A 203 38.35 -7.31 2.77
CA GLY A 203 39.27 -6.37 2.10
C GLY A 203 39.02 -6.27 0.60
N GLY A 204 37.77 -6.43 0.16
CA GLY A 204 37.40 -6.38 -1.26
C GLY A 204 37.58 -7.69 -2.02
N ALA A 205 38.04 -8.77 -1.37
CA ALA A 205 38.11 -10.08 -2.01
C ALA A 205 36.72 -10.54 -2.45
N GLN A 206 36.57 -10.94 -3.71
CA GLN A 206 35.30 -11.43 -4.27
C GLN A 206 34.90 -12.75 -3.61
N ILE A 207 33.87 -12.68 -2.76
CA ILE A 207 33.25 -13.85 -2.16
C ILE A 207 32.30 -14.44 -3.20
N GLY A 208 32.67 -15.58 -3.80
CA GLY A 208 31.85 -16.29 -4.79
C GLY A 208 32.43 -16.43 -6.20
N GLY A 209 33.70 -16.10 -6.43
CA GLY A 209 34.36 -16.22 -7.74
C GLY A 209 33.69 -15.36 -8.82
N ASP A 210 33.65 -15.85 -10.06
CA ASP A 210 33.10 -15.12 -11.23
C ASP A 210 31.63 -14.70 -11.06
N TYR A 211 30.87 -15.39 -10.20
CA TYR A 211 29.46 -15.10 -9.93
C TYR A 211 29.22 -14.11 -8.78
N GLY A 212 30.28 -13.71 -8.05
CA GLY A 212 30.19 -12.77 -6.92
C GLY A 212 29.46 -11.45 -7.23
N PRO A 213 29.73 -10.77 -8.35
CA PRO A 213 29.01 -9.54 -8.73
C PRO A 213 27.52 -9.78 -9.02
N LEU A 214 27.18 -10.92 -9.62
CA LEU A 214 25.79 -11.28 -9.95
C LEU A 214 24.98 -11.51 -8.66
N LEU A 215 25.56 -12.23 -7.70
CA LEU A 215 24.97 -12.51 -6.38
C LEU A 215 24.77 -11.25 -5.53
N GLN A 216 25.53 -10.18 -5.78
CA GLN A 216 25.36 -8.90 -5.07
C GLN A 216 24.30 -8.01 -5.73
N ILE A 217 24.33 -7.89 -7.05
CA ILE A 217 23.51 -6.90 -7.77
C ILE A 217 22.09 -7.43 -8.02
N LEU A 218 21.96 -8.68 -8.44
CA LEU A 218 20.68 -9.22 -8.88
C LEU A 218 19.64 -9.28 -7.74
N PRO A 219 19.94 -9.81 -6.54
CA PRO A 219 18.98 -9.83 -5.44
C PRO A 219 18.62 -8.43 -4.96
N GLY A 220 19.58 -7.50 -4.97
CA GLY A 220 19.32 -6.10 -4.61
C GLY A 220 18.34 -5.42 -5.57
N CYS A 221 18.54 -5.58 -6.88
CA CYS A 221 17.66 -5.03 -7.91
C CYS A 221 16.25 -5.64 -7.85
N VAL A 222 16.15 -6.97 -7.80
CA VAL A 222 14.86 -7.67 -7.73
C VAL A 222 14.14 -7.32 -6.43
N GLY A 223 14.86 -7.29 -5.29
CA GLY A 223 14.31 -6.89 -4.01
C GLY A 223 13.78 -5.45 -4.03
N ALA A 224 14.52 -4.50 -4.62
CA ALA A 224 14.06 -3.12 -4.74
C ALA A 224 12.77 -2.99 -5.55
N VAL A 225 12.67 -3.72 -6.67
CA VAL A 225 11.43 -3.77 -7.47
C VAL A 225 10.28 -4.36 -6.66
N LEU A 226 10.49 -5.50 -6.00
CA LEU A 226 9.47 -6.14 -5.15
C LEU A 226 9.02 -5.21 -4.00
N MET A 227 9.93 -4.42 -3.43
CA MET A 227 9.57 -3.46 -2.38
C MET A 227 8.67 -2.34 -2.92
N VAL A 228 8.99 -1.79 -4.09
CA VAL A 228 8.13 -0.79 -4.76
C VAL A 228 6.76 -1.36 -5.09
N VAL A 229 6.71 -2.58 -5.63
CA VAL A 229 5.45 -3.28 -5.94
C VAL A 229 4.68 -3.56 -4.66
N GLY A 230 5.31 -4.10 -3.62
CA GLY A 230 4.68 -4.42 -2.34
C GLY A 230 4.03 -3.22 -1.66
N PHE A 231 4.69 -2.05 -1.64
CA PHE A 231 4.10 -0.81 -1.11
C PHE A 231 3.00 -0.20 -1.99
N SER A 232 3.02 -0.50 -3.29
CA SER A 232 2.07 0.04 -4.27
C SER A 232 0.88 -0.87 -4.49
N TRP A 233 1.01 -2.17 -4.19
CA TRP A 233 0.01 -3.18 -4.48
C TRP A 233 -1.32 -2.96 -3.74
N PRO A 234 -1.36 -2.84 -2.39
CA PRO A 234 -2.62 -2.60 -1.68
C PRO A 234 -3.39 -1.36 -2.18
N PRO A 235 -2.77 -0.16 -2.30
CA PRO A 235 -3.53 1.02 -2.73
C PRO A 235 -4.00 0.95 -4.19
N VAL A 236 -3.25 0.27 -5.07
CA VAL A 236 -3.66 0.09 -6.48
C VAL A 236 -4.82 -0.89 -6.57
N VAL A 237 -4.71 -2.06 -5.95
CA VAL A 237 -5.76 -3.08 -6.00
C VAL A 237 -7.05 -2.58 -5.34
N LEU A 238 -6.96 -1.96 -4.16
CA LEU A 238 -8.13 -1.39 -3.49
C LEU A 238 -8.80 -0.29 -4.33
N ARG A 239 -8.02 0.53 -5.05
CA ARG A 239 -8.57 1.55 -5.95
C ARG A 239 -9.25 0.93 -7.16
N ILE A 240 -8.70 -0.13 -7.72
CA ILE A 240 -9.30 -0.87 -8.85
C ILE A 240 -10.60 -1.53 -8.39
N GLN A 241 -10.58 -2.23 -7.25
CA GLN A 241 -11.76 -2.88 -6.67
C GLN A 241 -12.87 -1.86 -6.38
N ALA A 242 -12.55 -0.77 -5.70
CA ALA A 242 -13.54 0.24 -5.37
C ALA A 242 -14.09 0.93 -6.64
N ARG A 243 -13.28 1.16 -7.68
CA ARG A 243 -13.79 1.65 -8.99
C ARG A 243 -14.69 0.64 -9.69
N ARG A 244 -14.37 -0.65 -9.59
CA ARG A 244 -15.20 -1.73 -10.16
C ARG A 244 -16.54 -1.77 -9.43
N ASN A 245 -16.54 -1.74 -8.10
CA ASN A 245 -17.76 -1.72 -7.28
C ASN A 245 -18.58 -0.46 -7.56
N GLU A 246 -17.95 0.71 -7.67
CA GLU A 246 -18.61 1.97 -8.05
C GLU A 246 -19.32 1.83 -9.42
N ARG A 247 -18.65 1.22 -10.41
CA ARG A 247 -19.25 0.97 -11.74
C ARG A 247 -20.39 -0.05 -11.70
N ARG A 248 -20.30 -1.06 -10.83
CA ARG A 248 -21.34 -2.09 -10.65
C ARG A 248 -22.60 -1.52 -10.01
N LEU A 249 -22.45 -0.70 -8.98
CA LEU A 249 -23.57 -0.10 -8.26
C LEU A 249 -24.25 1.04 -9.04
N ARG A 250 -23.51 1.72 -9.92
CA ARG A 250 -23.97 2.95 -10.58
C ARG A 250 -25.33 2.83 -11.30
N PRO A 251 -25.61 1.79 -12.12
CA PRO A 251 -26.87 1.74 -12.86
C PRO A 251 -28.09 1.65 -11.95
N LEU A 252 -28.02 0.81 -10.91
CA LEU A 252 -29.11 0.65 -9.94
C LEU A 252 -29.27 1.90 -9.07
N HIS A 253 -28.15 2.49 -8.62
CA HIS A 253 -28.16 3.73 -7.86
C HIS A 253 -28.78 4.89 -8.66
N ASP A 254 -28.39 5.07 -9.92
CA ASP A 254 -28.89 6.17 -10.76
C ASP A 254 -30.42 6.04 -11.00
N GLU A 255 -30.96 4.82 -11.02
CA GLU A 255 -32.41 4.59 -11.09
C GLU A 255 -33.12 4.91 -9.77
N PHE A 256 -32.58 4.52 -8.62
CA PHE A 256 -33.15 4.94 -7.33
C PHE A 256 -33.10 6.46 -7.15
N VAL A 257 -32.05 7.14 -7.60
CA VAL A 257 -31.97 8.60 -7.59
C VAL A 257 -33.07 9.24 -8.44
N ARG A 258 -33.45 8.61 -9.57
CA ARG A 258 -34.58 9.07 -10.40
C ARG A 258 -35.92 8.84 -9.71
N LEU A 259 -36.12 7.70 -9.07
CA LEU A 259 -37.37 7.34 -8.38
C LEU A 259 -37.58 8.14 -7.09
N PHE A 260 -36.51 8.38 -6.32
CA PHE A 260 -36.55 9.03 -5.01
C PHE A 260 -35.53 10.20 -4.93
N PRO A 261 -35.74 11.30 -5.67
CA PRO A 261 -34.78 12.40 -5.74
C PRO A 261 -34.57 13.13 -4.40
N GLN A 262 -35.52 13.04 -3.47
CA GLN A 262 -35.41 13.65 -2.14
C GLN A 262 -34.63 12.80 -1.13
N LEU A 263 -34.39 11.51 -1.44
CA LEU A 263 -33.69 10.60 -0.52
C LEU A 263 -32.18 10.85 -0.49
N PHE A 264 -31.63 11.39 -1.58
CA PHE A 264 -30.18 11.49 -1.76
C PHE A 264 -29.76 12.96 -1.80
N PRO A 265 -29.15 13.51 -0.73
CA PRO A 265 -28.52 14.81 -0.82
C PRO A 265 -27.42 14.77 -1.90
N PRO A 266 -27.11 15.90 -2.57
CA PRO A 266 -26.03 15.92 -3.56
C PRO A 266 -24.73 15.47 -2.89
N MET A 267 -24.19 14.32 -3.32
CA MET A 267 -22.95 13.77 -2.78
C MET A 267 -21.87 14.85 -2.78
N GLU A 268 -21.25 15.09 -1.62
CA GLU A 268 -20.15 16.03 -1.54
C GLU A 268 -19.04 15.61 -2.51
N SER A 269 -18.54 16.56 -3.29
CA SER A 269 -17.54 16.33 -4.35
C SER A 269 -16.20 15.74 -3.85
N ARG A 270 -16.01 15.56 -2.53
CA ARG A 270 -14.73 15.21 -1.89
C ARG A 270 -14.74 13.92 -1.05
N ILE A 271 -15.69 13.03 -1.25
CA ILE A 271 -15.78 11.76 -0.50
C ILE A 271 -14.75 10.74 -1.05
N CYS A 272 -14.11 9.96 -0.16
CA CYS A 272 -13.18 8.90 -0.54
C CYS A 272 -13.88 7.85 -1.40
N LEU A 273 -13.17 7.18 -2.31
CA LEU A 273 -13.80 6.24 -3.24
C LEU A 273 -14.38 5.00 -2.51
N SER A 274 -13.76 4.57 -1.41
CA SER A 274 -14.31 3.53 -0.51
C SER A 274 -15.64 3.97 0.09
N ASP A 275 -15.66 5.18 0.64
CA ASP A 275 -16.81 5.73 1.38
C ASP A 275 -17.96 5.97 0.41
N ARG A 276 -17.66 6.40 -0.82
CA ARG A 276 -18.65 6.51 -1.90
C ARG A 276 -19.28 5.16 -2.25
N VAL A 277 -18.51 4.07 -2.29
CA VAL A 277 -19.06 2.73 -2.56
C VAL A 277 -19.99 2.33 -1.42
N PHE A 278 -19.58 2.55 -0.18
CA PHE A 278 -20.39 2.30 1.01
C PHE A 278 -21.69 3.11 1.01
N GLU A 279 -21.61 4.42 0.80
CA GLU A 279 -22.77 5.32 0.72
C GLU A 279 -23.73 4.90 -0.40
N ARG A 280 -23.22 4.58 -1.59
CA ARG A 280 -24.08 4.08 -2.67
C ARG A 280 -24.75 2.76 -2.32
N GLY A 281 -24.05 1.88 -1.60
CA GLY A 281 -24.62 0.64 -1.09
C GLY A 281 -25.79 0.91 -0.14
N ALA A 282 -25.57 1.79 0.84
CA ALA A 282 -26.60 2.20 1.80
C ALA A 282 -27.80 2.86 1.09
N HIS A 283 -27.56 3.76 0.14
CA HIS A 283 -28.59 4.41 -0.67
C HIS A 283 -29.45 3.42 -1.46
N ILE A 284 -28.85 2.38 -2.02
CA ILE A 284 -29.58 1.33 -2.73
C ILE A 284 -30.45 0.54 -1.75
N GLN A 285 -29.93 0.21 -0.57
CA GLN A 285 -30.68 -0.50 0.46
C GLN A 285 -31.87 0.32 0.95
N ASP A 286 -31.69 1.62 1.21
CA ASP A 286 -32.77 2.53 1.57
C ASP A 286 -33.79 2.65 0.43
N GLY A 287 -33.34 2.79 -0.82
CA GLY A 287 -34.19 2.82 -2.01
C GLY A 287 -35.04 1.55 -2.17
N LEU A 288 -34.47 0.38 -1.91
CA LEU A 288 -35.19 -0.90 -1.92
C LEU A 288 -36.27 -0.94 -0.84
N THR A 289 -35.96 -0.47 0.37
CA THR A 289 -36.95 -0.44 1.46
C THR A 289 -38.11 0.52 1.17
N LEU A 290 -37.83 1.70 0.61
CA LEU A 290 -38.88 2.64 0.21
C LEU A 290 -39.74 2.11 -0.94
N LEU A 291 -39.12 1.44 -1.91
CA LEU A 291 -39.86 0.80 -3.00
C LEU A 291 -40.75 -0.34 -2.50
N ALA A 292 -40.28 -1.10 -1.50
CA ALA A 292 -41.08 -2.14 -0.86
C ALA A 292 -42.28 -1.56 -0.11
N GLN A 293 -42.08 -0.44 0.61
CA GLN A 293 -43.15 0.28 1.29
C GLN A 293 -44.16 0.88 0.31
N SER A 294 -43.71 1.50 -0.79
CA SER A 294 -44.61 2.09 -1.80
C SER A 294 -45.46 1.03 -2.50
N ASN A 295 -44.89 -0.15 -2.76
CA ASN A 295 -45.58 -1.28 -3.38
C ASN A 295 -46.34 -2.16 -2.36
N GLN A 296 -46.40 -1.77 -1.09
CA GLN A 296 -47.07 -2.48 0.00
C GLN A 296 -46.66 -3.97 0.08
N VAL A 297 -45.38 -4.26 -0.14
CA VAL A 297 -44.84 -5.62 -0.09
C VAL A 297 -45.02 -6.17 1.33
N PRO A 298 -45.59 -7.38 1.50
CA PRO A 298 -45.78 -7.96 2.83
C PRO A 298 -44.44 -8.17 3.54
N LEU A 299 -44.46 -7.98 4.86
CA LEU A 299 -43.26 -8.15 5.68
C LEU A 299 -42.73 -9.58 5.61
N GLN A 300 -43.64 -10.55 5.75
CA GLN A 300 -43.39 -11.98 5.71
C GLN A 300 -44.45 -12.67 4.85
N THR A 301 -44.04 -13.71 4.16
CA THR A 301 -44.91 -14.62 3.40
C THR A 301 -44.53 -16.05 3.79
N ASP A 302 -45.45 -17.00 3.72
CA ASP A 302 -45.17 -18.43 4.01
C ASP A 302 -44.22 -19.10 2.99
N ALA A 303 -43.82 -18.37 1.95
CA ALA A 303 -42.89 -18.81 0.93
C ALA A 303 -41.46 -18.91 1.45
N LEU A 304 -40.79 -20.01 1.13
CA LEU A 304 -39.37 -20.16 1.44
C LEU A 304 -38.54 -19.11 0.68
N VAL A 305 -37.84 -18.28 1.43
CA VAL A 305 -36.81 -17.39 0.88
C VAL A 305 -35.76 -18.24 0.15
N PRO A 306 -35.45 -17.94 -1.13
CA PRO A 306 -34.41 -18.65 -1.85
C PRO A 306 -33.09 -18.59 -1.08
N GLN A 307 -32.57 -19.77 -0.74
CA GLN A 307 -31.27 -19.93 -0.06
C GLN A 307 -30.10 -19.63 -1.01
N ASP A 308 -30.32 -19.79 -2.31
CA ASP A 308 -29.33 -19.48 -3.34
C ASP A 308 -29.20 -17.96 -3.53
N GLU A 309 -27.98 -17.44 -3.36
CA GLU A 309 -27.64 -16.02 -3.50
C GLU A 309 -28.03 -15.50 -4.89
N SER A 310 -27.72 -16.27 -5.94
CA SER A 310 -27.90 -15.84 -7.32
C SER A 310 -29.38 -15.78 -7.71
N GLY A 311 -30.16 -16.79 -7.33
CA GLY A 311 -31.60 -16.85 -7.56
C GLY A 311 -32.34 -15.74 -6.80
N ARG A 312 -31.95 -15.47 -5.54
CA ARG A 312 -32.55 -14.40 -4.74
C ARG A 312 -32.24 -13.02 -5.32
N ALA A 313 -30.98 -12.76 -5.69
CA ALA A 313 -30.58 -11.49 -6.28
C ALA A 313 -31.29 -11.24 -7.62
N LEU A 314 -31.46 -12.28 -8.45
CA LEU A 314 -32.21 -12.21 -9.69
C LEU A 314 -33.70 -11.91 -9.47
N ALA A 315 -34.32 -12.54 -8.46
CA ALA A 315 -35.71 -12.27 -8.11
C ALA A 315 -35.91 -10.81 -7.66
N VAL A 316 -35.03 -10.29 -6.80
CA VAL A 316 -35.05 -8.87 -6.40
C VAL A 316 -34.87 -7.97 -7.62
N ALA A 317 -33.91 -8.27 -8.51
CA ALA A 317 -33.70 -7.50 -9.73
C ALA A 317 -34.93 -7.51 -10.66
N ASN A 318 -35.59 -8.65 -10.84
CA ASN A 318 -36.81 -8.76 -11.63
C ASN A 318 -37.95 -7.94 -11.03
N TRP A 319 -38.10 -7.96 -9.70
CA TRP A 319 -39.08 -7.14 -8.98
C TRP A 319 -38.81 -5.63 -9.15
N VAL A 320 -37.55 -5.19 -9.03
CA VAL A 320 -37.17 -3.77 -9.24
C VAL A 320 -37.52 -3.29 -10.65
N VAL A 321 -37.42 -4.17 -11.65
CA VAL A 321 -37.76 -3.86 -13.05
C VAL A 321 -39.29 -3.93 -13.31
N GLY A 322 -40.09 -4.27 -12.30
CA GLY A 322 -41.55 -4.32 -12.37
C GLY A 322 -42.12 -5.67 -12.80
N GLN A 323 -41.32 -6.74 -12.81
CA GLN A 323 -41.84 -8.08 -13.06
C GLN A 323 -42.52 -8.64 -11.80
N SER A 324 -43.64 -9.34 -12.00
CA SER A 324 -44.30 -10.06 -10.92
C SER A 324 -43.44 -11.23 -10.46
N VAL A 325 -42.96 -11.16 -9.21
CA VAL A 325 -42.31 -12.27 -8.53
C VAL A 325 -43.32 -12.85 -7.55
N SER A 326 -43.69 -14.12 -7.75
CA SER A 326 -44.66 -14.81 -6.87
C SER A 326 -44.14 -14.82 -5.43
N GLU A 327 -45.01 -14.45 -4.49
CA GLU A 327 -44.75 -14.58 -3.04
C GLU A 327 -43.57 -13.73 -2.52
N PHE A 328 -43.14 -12.71 -3.27
CA PHE A 328 -42.09 -11.79 -2.87
C PHE A 328 -42.43 -11.08 -1.55
N SER A 329 -41.49 -11.10 -0.60
CA SER A 329 -41.63 -10.45 0.72
C SER A 329 -40.45 -9.53 1.01
N SER A 330 -40.63 -8.64 1.99
CA SER A 330 -39.56 -7.70 2.40
C SER A 330 -38.32 -8.42 2.91
N GLU A 331 -38.46 -9.64 3.45
CA GLU A 331 -37.33 -10.44 3.92
C GLU A 331 -36.32 -10.68 2.80
N TRP A 332 -36.77 -10.80 1.55
CA TRP A 332 -35.92 -11.09 0.39
C TRP A 332 -34.89 -9.98 0.15
N LEU A 333 -35.11 -8.77 0.68
CA LEU A 333 -34.23 -7.61 0.56
C LEU A 333 -33.05 -7.62 1.53
N HIS A 334 -33.10 -8.42 2.61
CA HIS A 334 -32.00 -8.55 3.55
C HIS A 334 -30.93 -9.53 3.06
N ALA A 335 -29.69 -9.34 3.51
CA ALA A 335 -28.62 -10.28 3.19
C ALA A 335 -28.94 -11.69 3.71
N PRO A 336 -28.67 -12.74 2.90
CA PRO A 336 -28.70 -14.12 3.39
C PRO A 336 -27.77 -14.31 4.60
N VAL A 337 -28.11 -15.26 5.47
CA VAL A 337 -27.30 -15.57 6.66
C VAL A 337 -25.88 -15.95 6.23
N GLY A 338 -24.88 -15.26 6.80
CA GLY A 338 -23.46 -15.48 6.48
C GLY A 338 -22.92 -14.62 5.33
N LEU A 339 -23.77 -13.84 4.65
CA LEU A 339 -23.35 -12.84 3.66
C LEU A 339 -23.36 -11.45 4.30
N SER A 340 -22.34 -10.64 4.01
CA SER A 340 -22.35 -9.23 4.42
C SER A 340 -23.28 -8.40 3.53
N ASP A 341 -23.91 -7.37 4.10
CA ASP A 341 -24.80 -6.45 3.36
C ASP A 341 -24.14 -5.83 2.12
N GLU A 342 -22.84 -5.50 2.17
CA GLU A 342 -22.13 -4.95 1.01
C GLU A 342 -22.08 -5.94 -0.17
N VAL A 343 -21.78 -7.21 0.11
CA VAL A 343 -21.75 -8.27 -0.91
C VAL A 343 -23.15 -8.53 -1.45
N TRP A 344 -24.16 -8.50 -0.58
CA TRP A 344 -25.55 -8.65 -0.98
C TRP A 344 -26.03 -7.56 -1.95
N VAL A 345 -25.76 -6.28 -1.63
CA VAL A 345 -26.13 -5.16 -2.50
C VAL A 345 -25.39 -5.23 -3.84
N LEU A 346 -24.12 -5.66 -3.85
CA LEU A 346 -23.37 -5.89 -5.09
C LEU A 346 -23.97 -7.03 -5.93
N ALA A 347 -24.46 -8.10 -5.32
CA ALA A 347 -25.12 -9.20 -6.01
C ALA A 347 -26.41 -8.74 -6.69
N ILE A 348 -27.26 -7.97 -5.98
CA ILE A 348 -28.46 -7.36 -6.55
C ILE A 348 -28.10 -6.44 -7.73
N ALA A 349 -27.08 -5.59 -7.57
CA ALA A 349 -26.67 -4.67 -8.62
C ALA A 349 -26.12 -5.39 -9.86
N ASP A 350 -25.34 -6.45 -9.69
CA ASP A 350 -24.85 -7.27 -10.82
C ASP A 350 -26.03 -7.99 -11.51
N ALA A 351 -27.00 -8.52 -10.76
CA ALA A 351 -28.22 -9.13 -11.31
C ALA A 351 -29.07 -8.11 -12.08
N TYR A 352 -29.30 -6.92 -11.52
CA TYR A 352 -30.01 -5.81 -12.15
C TYR A 352 -29.35 -5.41 -13.47
N ARG A 353 -28.03 -5.26 -13.49
CA ARG A 353 -27.28 -4.92 -14.71
C ARG A 353 -27.45 -5.97 -15.79
N HIS A 354 -27.29 -7.24 -15.45
CA HIS A 354 -27.49 -8.32 -16.41
C HIS A 354 -28.92 -8.30 -16.96
N ARG A 355 -29.90 -7.98 -16.12
CA ARG A 355 -31.30 -7.86 -16.51
C ARG A 355 -31.55 -6.70 -17.47
N VAL A 356 -31.02 -5.50 -17.18
CA VAL A 356 -31.17 -4.33 -18.06
C VAL A 356 -30.45 -4.55 -19.40
N GLU A 357 -29.28 -5.19 -19.40
CA GLU A 357 -28.51 -5.50 -20.61
C GLU A 357 -29.20 -6.55 -21.51
N THR A 358 -29.97 -7.48 -20.92
CA THR A 358 -30.68 -8.55 -21.64
C THR A 358 -32.13 -8.20 -22.00
N TRP A 359 -32.64 -7.07 -21.53
CA TRP A 359 -34.04 -6.71 -21.75
C TRP A 359 -34.25 -6.15 -23.16
N VAL A 360 -34.90 -6.95 -24.02
CA VAL A 360 -35.36 -6.57 -25.37
C VAL A 360 -36.88 -6.33 -25.35
N GLY A 361 -37.37 -5.55 -24.38
CA GLY A 361 -38.79 -5.21 -24.25
C GLY A 361 -39.11 -3.82 -24.82
N PRO A 362 -40.33 -3.57 -25.32
CA PRO A 362 -40.75 -2.22 -25.72
C PRO A 362 -40.64 -1.28 -24.51
N GLU A 363 -40.28 -0.01 -24.76
CA GLU A 363 -40.14 1.07 -23.76
C GLU A 363 -41.45 1.31 -22.98
N GLU A 364 -41.80 0.41 -22.07
CA GLU A 364 -42.91 0.59 -21.15
C GLU A 364 -42.35 0.73 -19.74
N LYS A 365 -42.25 2.01 -19.37
CA LYS A 365 -42.12 2.60 -18.03
C LYS A 365 -41.93 1.59 -16.90
N VAL A 366 -40.72 1.62 -16.32
CA VAL A 366 -40.45 1.21 -14.94
C VAL A 366 -41.66 1.58 -14.07
N CYS A 367 -42.24 0.58 -13.40
CA CYS A 367 -43.49 0.69 -12.66
C CYS A 367 -43.43 1.81 -11.62
N VAL A 368 -43.94 2.97 -12.00
CA VAL A 368 -44.55 3.93 -11.08
C VAL A 368 -46.05 3.83 -11.34
N SER A 369 -46.72 2.89 -10.68
CA SER A 369 -48.16 3.05 -10.49
C SER A 369 -48.34 4.24 -9.57
N ARG A 370 -48.77 5.37 -10.15
CA ARG A 370 -49.21 6.55 -9.38
C ARG A 370 -50.42 6.24 -8.53
#